data_AF-A0A940PM65-F1
#
_entry.id   AF-A0A940PM65-F1
#
_cell.length_a   1.000
_cell.length_b   1.000
_cell.length_c   1.000
_cell.angle_alpha   90.00
_cell.angle_beta   90.00
_cell.angle_gamma   90.00
#
_symmetry.space_group_name_H-M   'P 1'
#
loop_
_entity.id
_entity.type
_entity.pdbx_description
1 polymer ?
#
loop_
_entity_poly.entity_id
_entity_poly.type
_entity_poly.pdbx_seq_one_letter_code
_entity_poly.pdbx_strand_id
1 'polypeptide(L)'
;MGEDTAARYTRPPSRSATKRGVWIGVALFAASLIVWVGGPLSAPLFPEEVMTNCTVQQSSASRRPRARVLSDCGSFRSKKTAVCTADPSLRVQLVAGTDYDFVVRGAHIPLVLSRTLASATVSENQPAPPDRGAKLRAAADALEELQRSNESNSAGPAEPPAEDPEDAEFRESIKRLEDQFSPETLRAFDYEQPPYSPECDASRRVMTTRGPQIMKPDRAAEVLRVPAGTTARDPLIPCDPNECRRFDIE
;
A
#
# COMPACT_ATOMS: atom_id res chain seq x y z
N MET A 1 2.31 -23.31 74.54
CA MET A 1 3.33 -22.24 74.68
C MET A 1 4.69 -22.90 74.52
N GLY A 2 5.43 -22.49 73.51
CA GLY A 2 6.65 -23.13 73.04
C GLY A 2 6.95 -22.65 71.63
N GLU A 3 7.32 -21.37 71.54
CA GLU A 3 7.80 -20.71 70.32
C GLU A 3 9.21 -21.24 70.02
N ASP A 4 9.38 -22.00 68.94
CA ASP A 4 10.70 -22.27 68.39
C ASP A 4 10.89 -21.50 67.08
N THR A 5 11.84 -20.57 67.18
CA THR A 5 12.21 -19.54 66.23
C THR A 5 13.08 -20.13 65.13
N ALA A 6 12.54 -20.24 63.91
CA ALA A 6 13.30 -20.59 62.72
C ALA A 6 14.25 -19.44 62.34
N ALA A 7 15.51 -19.55 62.74
CA ALA A 7 16.56 -18.63 62.33
C ALA A 7 16.80 -18.72 60.81
N ARG A 8 16.30 -17.73 60.05
CA ARG A 8 16.63 -17.53 58.64
C ARG A 8 18.11 -17.16 58.50
N TYR A 9 18.89 -18.11 58.02
CA TYR A 9 20.27 -17.91 57.60
C TYR A 9 20.28 -17.05 56.32
N THR A 10 20.41 -15.73 56.45
CA THR A 10 20.61 -14.83 55.31
C THR A 10 22.05 -14.92 54.83
N ARG A 11 22.28 -15.61 53.71
CA ARG A 11 23.60 -15.60 53.02
C ARG A 11 23.97 -14.15 52.67
N PRO A 12 25.18 -13.67 53.02
CA PRO A 12 25.63 -12.35 52.61
C PRO A 12 25.75 -12.30 51.08
N PRO A 13 25.32 -11.21 50.43
CA PRO A 13 25.46 -11.06 48.98
C PRO A 13 26.95 -11.04 48.63
N SER A 14 27.37 -12.04 47.84
CA SER A 14 28.70 -12.12 47.24
C SER A 14 29.00 -10.84 46.44
N ARG A 15 29.89 -9.99 46.96
CA ARG A 15 30.28 -8.69 46.40
C ARG A 15 31.03 -8.76 45.06
N SER A 16 31.30 -9.95 44.50
CA SER A 16 32.02 -10.11 43.23
C SER A 16 31.11 -10.21 41.99
N ALA A 17 29.82 -10.48 42.17
CA ALA A 17 28.87 -10.61 41.07
C ALA A 17 28.50 -9.26 40.43
N THR A 18 28.48 -8.18 41.22
CA THR A 18 28.06 -6.85 40.76
C THR A 18 29.06 -6.22 39.79
N LYS A 19 30.36 -6.40 39.98
CA LYS A 19 31.37 -5.86 39.04
C LYS A 19 31.32 -6.53 37.67
N ARG A 20 31.07 -7.85 37.60
CA ARG A 20 30.96 -8.57 36.32
C ARG A 20 29.69 -8.19 35.55
N GLY A 21 28.57 -7.98 36.25
CA GLY A 21 27.32 -7.54 35.62
C GLY A 21 27.43 -6.17 34.94
N VAL A 22 28.14 -5.21 35.55
CA VAL A 22 28.33 -3.88 34.96
C VAL A 22 29.12 -3.94 33.66
N TRP A 23 30.21 -4.72 33.60
CA TRP A 23 31.00 -4.86 32.37
C TRP A 23 30.25 -5.55 31.24
N ILE A 24 29.41 -6.56 31.56
CA ILE A 24 28.54 -7.20 30.57
C ILE A 24 27.52 -6.19 30.02
N GLY A 25 26.92 -5.39 30.89
CA GLY A 25 25.99 -4.33 30.48
C GLY A 25 26.64 -3.28 29.57
N VAL A 26 27.84 -2.82 29.92
CA VAL A 26 28.61 -1.86 29.10
C VAL A 26 29.00 -2.47 27.75
N ALA A 27 29.46 -3.72 27.72
CA ALA A 27 29.82 -4.40 26.48
C ALA A 27 28.60 -4.59 25.56
N LEU A 28 27.45 -4.98 26.11
CA LEU A 28 26.21 -5.11 25.33
C LEU A 28 25.72 -3.76 24.82
N PHE A 29 25.81 -2.69 25.62
CA PHE A 29 25.45 -1.35 25.19
C PHE A 29 26.37 -0.84 24.07
N ALA A 30 27.69 -1.00 24.23
CA ALA A 30 28.67 -0.62 23.22
C ALA A 30 28.47 -1.39 21.90
N ALA A 31 28.25 -2.71 21.98
CA ALA A 31 27.95 -3.54 20.82
C ALA A 31 26.63 -3.11 20.15
N SER A 32 25.59 -2.83 20.94
CA SER A 32 24.32 -2.32 20.42
C SER A 32 24.49 -0.97 19.70
N LEU A 33 25.29 -0.06 20.27
CA LEU A 33 25.54 1.26 19.71
C LEU A 33 26.34 1.19 18.40
N ILE A 34 27.31 0.28 18.30
CA ILE A 34 28.04 0.02 17.03
C ILE A 34 27.08 -0.50 15.96
N VAL A 35 26.19 -1.44 16.30
CA VAL A 35 25.20 -1.97 15.33
C VAL A 35 24.22 -0.87 14.89
N TRP A 36 23.78 -0.01 15.82
CA TRP A 36 22.79 1.03 15.52
C TRP A 36 23.37 2.20 14.71
N VAL A 37 24.59 2.64 15.02
CA VAL A 37 25.26 3.77 14.36
C VAL A 37 26.02 3.32 13.11
N GLY A 38 26.73 2.19 13.15
CA GLY A 38 27.53 1.67 12.04
C GLY A 38 26.71 0.99 10.93
N GLY A 39 25.55 0.43 11.27
CA GLY A 39 24.62 -0.18 10.32
C GLY A 39 24.29 0.70 9.10
N PRO A 40 23.75 1.92 9.27
CA PRO A 40 23.40 2.78 8.14
C PRO A 40 24.62 3.27 7.34
N LEU A 41 25.77 3.48 7.98
CA LEU A 41 27.00 3.94 7.30
C LEU A 41 27.69 2.87 6.46
N SER A 42 27.43 1.59 6.75
CA SER A 42 27.95 0.47 5.94
C SER A 42 27.07 0.10 4.74
N ALA A 43 25.88 0.69 4.62
CA ALA A 43 24.98 0.47 3.47
C ALA A 43 25.64 0.61 2.08
N PRO A 44 26.54 1.59 1.80
CA PRO A 44 27.23 1.68 0.52
C PRO A 44 28.34 0.64 0.31
N LEU A 45 28.78 -0.08 1.36
CA LEU A 45 29.81 -1.13 1.24
C LEU A 45 29.25 -2.46 0.73
N PHE A 46 27.93 -2.63 0.74
CA PHE A 46 27.28 -3.81 0.20
C PHE A 46 26.95 -3.57 -1.28
N PRO A 47 27.21 -4.54 -2.17
CA PRO A 47 26.88 -4.42 -3.58
C PRO A 47 25.38 -4.22 -3.76
N GLU A 48 25.02 -3.48 -4.80
CA GLU A 48 23.63 -3.42 -5.27
C GLU A 48 23.22 -4.77 -5.81
N GLU A 49 22.04 -5.21 -5.42
CA GLU A 49 21.43 -6.43 -5.93
C GLU A 49 20.14 -6.03 -6.64
N VAL A 50 20.01 -6.44 -7.90
CA VAL A 50 18.79 -6.27 -8.68
C VAL A 50 17.93 -7.51 -8.46
N MET A 51 16.74 -7.32 -7.91
CA MET A 51 15.74 -8.35 -7.74
C MET A 51 14.62 -8.08 -8.75
N THR A 52 14.44 -8.99 -9.70
CA THR A 52 13.46 -8.83 -10.77
C THR A 52 12.13 -9.46 -10.42
N ASN A 53 11.05 -8.88 -10.92
CA ASN A 53 9.70 -9.41 -10.89
C ASN A 53 9.17 -9.68 -9.47
N CYS A 54 9.32 -8.70 -8.58
CA CYS A 54 8.88 -8.79 -7.19
C CYS A 54 7.49 -8.18 -7.02
N THR A 55 6.49 -9.00 -6.69
CA THR A 55 5.12 -8.55 -6.42
C THR A 55 5.00 -7.89 -5.05
N VAL A 56 4.57 -6.63 -5.00
CA VAL A 56 4.28 -5.95 -3.73
C VAL A 56 3.02 -6.54 -3.09
N GLN A 57 3.11 -7.00 -1.85
CA GLN A 57 1.98 -7.58 -1.13
C GLN A 57 1.19 -6.53 -0.34
N GLN A 58 -0.13 -6.72 -0.27
CA GLN A 58 -0.98 -5.89 0.58
C GLN A 58 -0.74 -6.26 2.05
N SER A 59 -0.06 -5.40 2.81
CA SER A 59 0.11 -5.62 4.24
C SER A 59 -1.23 -5.39 4.95
N SER A 60 -1.92 -6.44 5.37
CA SER A 60 -3.13 -6.35 6.21
C SER A 60 -2.86 -5.77 7.60
N ALA A 61 -1.59 -5.72 8.01
CA ALA A 61 -1.15 -5.23 9.32
C ALA A 61 -1.04 -3.68 9.37
N SER A 62 -2.17 -2.98 9.32
CA SER A 62 -2.23 -1.50 9.34
C SER A 62 -1.87 -0.83 10.69
N ARG A 63 -1.43 -1.59 11.71
CA ARG A 63 -1.20 -1.05 13.07
C ARG A 63 0.25 -0.85 13.48
N ARG A 64 1.26 -1.19 12.66
CA ARG A 64 2.67 -0.93 13.03
C ARG A 64 3.26 0.23 12.23
N PRO A 65 3.75 1.29 12.91
CA PRO A 65 4.50 2.34 12.25
C PRO A 65 5.89 1.77 11.96
N ARG A 66 6.21 1.53 10.70
CA ARG A 66 7.53 1.74 10.08
C ARG A 66 7.57 1.16 8.69
N ALA A 67 7.57 2.04 7.69
CA ALA A 67 8.39 2.04 6.48
C ALA A 67 8.96 0.68 6.03
N ARG A 68 8.11 -0.34 5.87
CA ARG A 68 8.47 -1.62 5.31
C ARG A 68 7.55 -1.95 4.15
N VAL A 69 8.17 -2.36 3.06
CA VAL A 69 7.51 -2.88 1.87
C VAL A 69 7.65 -4.39 1.95
N LEU A 70 6.52 -5.09 1.88
CA LEU A 70 6.48 -6.54 1.80
C LEU A 70 6.28 -6.93 0.35
N SER A 71 7.07 -7.89 -0.11
CA SER A 71 6.97 -8.51 -1.42
C SER A 71 7.20 -10.01 -1.30
N ASP A 72 6.91 -10.75 -2.35
CA ASP A 72 7.30 -12.15 -2.51
C ASP A 72 8.82 -12.37 -2.48
N CYS A 73 9.60 -11.42 -2.99
CA CYS A 73 11.06 -11.39 -2.92
C CYS A 73 11.62 -11.14 -1.51
N GLY A 74 10.78 -10.70 -0.55
CA GLY A 74 11.17 -10.44 0.83
C GLY A 74 10.64 -9.13 1.39
N SER A 75 11.28 -8.65 2.47
CA SER A 75 10.88 -7.43 3.17
C SER A 75 11.96 -6.35 3.13
N PHE A 76 11.59 -5.15 2.72
CA PHE A 76 12.50 -4.03 2.50
C PHE A 76 12.13 -2.83 3.35
N ARG A 77 13.12 -2.03 3.77
CA ARG A 77 12.85 -0.71 4.38
C ARG A 77 12.65 0.34 3.30
N SER A 78 11.50 1.02 3.31
CA SER A 78 11.20 2.16 2.42
C SER A 78 10.03 2.99 2.97
N LYS A 79 10.06 4.31 2.73
CA LYS A 79 8.98 5.25 3.06
C LYS A 79 7.79 5.15 2.08
N LYS A 80 7.31 3.93 1.76
CA LYS A 80 6.25 3.63 0.77
C LYS A 80 6.47 4.22 -0.64
N THR A 81 7.64 4.80 -0.87
CA THR A 81 8.08 5.45 -2.10
C THR A 81 9.50 5.00 -2.38
N ALA A 82 9.84 4.86 -3.64
CA ALA A 82 11.16 4.51 -4.13
C ALA A 82 11.60 5.53 -5.18
N VAL A 83 12.89 5.71 -5.37
CA VAL A 83 13.38 6.44 -6.55
C VAL A 83 13.12 5.57 -7.78
N CYS A 84 12.70 6.15 -8.90
CA CYS A 84 12.55 5.37 -10.13
C CYS A 84 13.93 4.99 -10.68
N THR A 85 14.11 3.72 -11.05
CA THR A 85 15.39 3.28 -11.63
C THR A 85 15.64 3.90 -13.00
N ALA A 86 14.58 4.11 -13.80
CA ALA A 86 14.68 4.73 -15.13
C ALA A 86 14.93 6.25 -15.08
N ASP A 87 14.38 6.93 -14.07
CA ASP A 87 14.53 8.37 -13.88
C ASP A 87 14.70 8.72 -12.39
N PRO A 88 15.91 9.10 -11.94
CA PRO A 88 16.17 9.40 -10.54
C PRO A 88 15.49 10.69 -10.05
N SER A 89 14.97 11.52 -10.96
CA SER A 89 14.19 12.71 -10.61
C SER A 89 12.75 12.36 -10.19
N LEU A 90 12.29 11.15 -10.52
CA LEU A 90 10.94 10.67 -10.22
C LEU A 90 10.90 9.75 -9.01
N ARG A 91 9.79 9.80 -8.27
CA ARG A 91 9.50 8.88 -7.16
C ARG A 91 8.34 7.96 -7.53
N VAL A 92 8.57 6.66 -7.38
CA VAL A 92 7.59 5.59 -7.60
C VAL A 92 6.80 5.36 -6.32
N GLN A 93 5.48 5.41 -6.41
CA GLN A 93 4.60 4.92 -5.36
C GLN A 93 4.36 3.42 -5.54
N LEU A 94 4.78 2.61 -4.57
CA LEU A 94 4.65 1.16 -4.67
C LEU A 94 3.20 0.74 -4.38
N VAL A 95 2.53 0.23 -5.43
CA VAL A 95 1.15 -0.27 -5.38
C VAL A 95 1.15 -1.77 -5.14
N ALA A 96 0.30 -2.24 -4.22
CA ALA A 96 0.14 -3.66 -3.95
C ALA A 96 -0.51 -4.40 -5.12
N GLY A 97 -0.01 -5.60 -5.42
CA GLY A 97 -0.43 -6.43 -6.55
C GLY A 97 0.23 -6.07 -7.89
N THR A 98 1.25 -5.22 -7.89
CA THR A 98 2.07 -4.90 -9.06
C THR A 98 3.47 -5.48 -8.87
N ASP A 99 4.05 -5.94 -9.97
CA ASP A 99 5.41 -6.49 -10.01
C ASP A 99 6.41 -5.37 -10.32
N TYR A 100 7.49 -5.33 -9.56
CA TYR A 100 8.55 -4.33 -9.71
C TYR A 100 9.91 -5.01 -9.75
N ASP A 101 10.83 -4.41 -10.50
CA ASP A 101 12.25 -4.72 -10.39
C ASP A 101 12.87 -3.78 -9.36
N PHE A 102 13.35 -4.36 -8.26
CA PHE A 102 13.92 -3.62 -7.14
C PHE A 102 15.43 -3.60 -7.22
N VAL A 103 16.02 -2.44 -6.98
CA VAL A 103 17.44 -2.32 -6.64
C VAL A 103 17.54 -2.18 -5.13
N VAL A 104 18.17 -3.15 -4.47
CA VAL A 104 18.26 -3.22 -3.02
C VAL A 104 19.71 -3.16 -2.56
N ARG A 105 19.91 -2.58 -1.37
CA ARG A 105 21.22 -2.44 -0.73
C ARG A 105 21.20 -3.00 0.69
N GLY A 106 22.32 -3.60 1.10
CA GLY A 106 22.59 -4.05 2.47
C GLY A 106 22.48 -5.56 2.69
N ALA A 107 23.00 -6.02 3.83
CA ALA A 107 22.98 -7.44 4.22
C ALA A 107 21.56 -7.95 4.52
N HIS A 108 21.27 -9.18 4.08
CA HIS A 108 20.05 -9.90 4.47
C HIS A 108 20.32 -10.69 5.75
N ILE A 109 19.96 -10.13 6.91
CA ILE A 109 19.97 -10.87 8.17
C ILE A 109 18.53 -10.97 8.66
N PRO A 110 17.88 -12.15 8.52
CA PRO A 110 16.52 -12.36 8.97
C PRO A 110 16.32 -11.82 10.39
N LEU A 111 15.20 -11.12 10.63
CA LEU A 111 14.79 -10.52 11.91
C LEU A 111 15.61 -9.31 12.40
N VAL A 112 16.88 -9.17 12.02
CA VAL A 112 17.78 -8.13 12.56
C VAL A 112 17.98 -6.97 11.60
N LEU A 113 18.30 -7.25 10.34
CA LEU A 113 18.57 -6.25 9.30
C LEU A 113 17.76 -6.55 8.05
N SER A 114 16.88 -5.61 7.70
CA SER A 114 16.16 -5.62 6.42
C SER A 114 16.99 -4.85 5.40
N ARG A 115 17.03 -5.35 4.16
CA ARG A 115 17.59 -4.62 3.03
C ARG A 115 16.85 -3.30 2.84
N THR A 116 17.56 -2.28 2.39
CA THR A 116 16.98 -0.98 2.05
C THR A 116 16.65 -0.98 0.57
N LEU A 117 15.45 -0.54 0.23
CA LEU A 117 15.06 -0.34 -1.16
C LEU A 117 15.72 0.95 -1.66
N ALA A 118 16.61 0.86 -2.65
CA ALA A 118 17.28 2.02 -3.23
C ALA A 118 16.42 2.63 -4.34
N SER A 119 16.02 1.82 -5.32
CA SER A 119 15.14 2.21 -6.41
C SER A 119 14.19 1.07 -6.80
N ALA A 120 13.16 1.41 -7.55
CA ALA A 120 12.22 0.47 -8.13
C ALA A 120 11.84 0.92 -9.55
N THR A 121 11.56 -0.04 -10.42
CA THR A 121 10.93 0.19 -11.72
C THR A 121 9.79 -0.81 -11.89
N VAL A 122 8.76 -0.44 -12.64
CA VAL A 122 7.65 -1.34 -12.96
C VAL A 122 8.19 -2.45 -13.88
N SER A 123 7.97 -3.71 -13.50
CA SER A 123 8.41 -4.87 -14.31
C SER A 123 7.65 -4.89 -15.65
N GLU A 124 8.32 -5.24 -16.74
CA GLU A 124 7.68 -5.46 -18.05
C GLU A 124 6.65 -6.60 -17.99
N ASN A 125 6.90 -7.60 -17.14
CA ASN A 125 6.05 -8.77 -16.97
C ASN A 125 5.02 -8.52 -15.86
N GLN A 126 3.98 -7.76 -16.15
CA GLN A 126 2.90 -7.57 -15.18
C GLN A 126 1.99 -8.80 -15.11
N PRO A 127 1.59 -9.23 -13.90
CA PRO A 127 0.64 -10.30 -13.75
C PRO A 127 -0.69 -9.86 -14.32
N ALA A 128 -1.38 -10.78 -15.00
CA ALA A 128 -2.73 -10.51 -15.48
C ALA A 128 -3.58 -10.02 -14.29
N PRO A 129 -4.36 -8.94 -14.47
CA PRO A 129 -5.13 -8.38 -13.38
C PRO A 129 -6.01 -9.48 -12.79
N PRO A 130 -6.07 -9.61 -11.45
CA PRO A 130 -6.89 -10.63 -10.83
C PRO A 130 -8.32 -10.46 -11.35
N ASP A 131 -8.93 -11.55 -11.81
CA ASP A 131 -10.30 -11.53 -12.34
C ASP A 131 -11.25 -11.14 -11.20
N ARG A 132 -11.44 -9.83 -11.04
CA ARG A 132 -12.39 -9.25 -10.09
C ARG A 132 -13.80 -9.71 -10.43
N GLY A 133 -14.08 -10.00 -11.70
CA GLY A 133 -15.33 -10.60 -12.14
C GLY A 133 -15.53 -11.97 -11.51
N ALA A 134 -14.52 -12.84 -11.52
CA ALA A 134 -14.62 -14.15 -10.84
C ALA A 134 -14.86 -14.02 -9.33
N LYS A 135 -14.16 -13.10 -8.64
CA LYS A 135 -14.40 -12.85 -7.21
C LYS A 135 -15.79 -12.26 -6.93
N LEU A 136 -16.25 -11.33 -7.76
CA LEU A 136 -17.58 -10.73 -7.62
C LEU A 136 -18.69 -11.74 -7.91
N ARG A 137 -18.51 -12.60 -8.92
CA ARG A 137 -19.43 -13.73 -9.20
C ARG A 137 -19.47 -14.70 -8.03
N ALA A 138 -18.32 -15.15 -7.54
CA ALA A 138 -18.25 -16.03 -6.36
C ALA A 138 -18.88 -15.39 -5.11
N ALA A 139 -18.70 -14.08 -4.92
CA ALA A 139 -19.34 -13.34 -3.83
C ALA A 139 -20.86 -13.20 -4.03
N ALA A 140 -21.32 -12.99 -5.26
CA ALA A 140 -22.74 -12.94 -5.61
C ALA A 140 -23.42 -14.31 -5.40
N ASP A 141 -22.79 -15.39 -5.86
CA ASP A 141 -23.27 -16.76 -5.66
C ASP A 141 -23.36 -17.10 -4.16
N ALA A 142 -22.36 -16.70 -3.36
CA ALA A 142 -22.39 -16.86 -1.91
C ALA A 142 -23.50 -16.04 -1.23
N LEU A 143 -23.81 -14.84 -1.75
CA LEU A 143 -24.90 -14.01 -1.25
C LEU A 143 -26.27 -14.63 -1.57
N GLU A 144 -26.42 -15.20 -2.78
CA GLU A 144 -27.64 -15.91 -3.19
C GLU A 144 -27.86 -17.15 -2.32
N GLU A 145 -26.80 -17.89 -1.99
CA GLU A 145 -26.89 -19.04 -1.09
C GLU A 145 -27.32 -18.64 0.33
N LEU A 146 -26.79 -17.52 0.85
CA LEU A 146 -27.23 -16.96 2.13
C LEU A 146 -28.70 -16.52 2.08
N GLN A 147 -29.15 -15.87 1.01
CA GLN A 147 -30.56 -15.48 0.84
C GLN A 147 -31.48 -16.70 0.80
N ARG A 148 -31.12 -17.73 0.01
CA ARG A 148 -31.86 -18.99 -0.08
C ARG A 148 -31.94 -19.70 1.28
N SER A 149 -30.86 -19.66 2.07
CA SER A 149 -30.86 -20.19 3.43
C SER A 149 -31.76 -19.40 4.39
N ASN A 150 -31.82 -18.07 4.22
CA ASN A 150 -32.64 -17.19 5.06
C ASN A 150 -34.15 -17.31 4.73
N GLU A 151 -34.50 -17.46 3.45
CA GLU A 151 -35.87 -17.73 3.00
C GLU A 151 -36.36 -19.08 3.49
N SER A 152 -35.50 -20.11 3.50
CA SER A 152 -35.88 -21.45 4.01
C SER A 152 -36.23 -21.45 5.50
N ASN A 153 -35.71 -20.48 6.28
CA ASN A 153 -36.04 -20.27 7.68
C ASN A 153 -37.22 -19.32 7.90
N SER A 154 -37.66 -18.61 6.85
CA SER A 154 -38.70 -17.60 6.88
C SER A 154 -39.95 -18.06 6.12
N ALA A 155 -40.42 -19.28 6.42
CA ALA A 155 -41.68 -19.80 5.90
C ALA A 155 -42.89 -19.12 6.60
N GLY A 156 -43.06 -17.83 6.36
CA GLY A 156 -44.28 -17.07 6.61
C GLY A 156 -44.61 -16.28 5.34
N PRO A 157 -45.89 -16.17 4.93
CA PRO A 157 -46.27 -15.41 3.75
C PRO A 157 -46.08 -13.91 4.05
N ALA A 158 -44.88 -13.40 3.85
CA ALA A 158 -44.65 -11.98 3.75
C ALA A 158 -45.09 -11.55 2.34
N GLU A 159 -46.26 -10.91 2.24
CA GLU A 159 -46.56 -10.09 1.08
C GLU A 159 -45.36 -9.17 0.84
N PRO A 160 -44.83 -9.09 -0.40
CA PRO A 160 -43.78 -8.13 -0.70
C PRO A 160 -44.32 -6.76 -0.30
N PRO A 161 -43.64 -6.01 0.58
CA PRO A 161 -44.07 -4.66 0.89
C PRO A 161 -44.16 -3.92 -0.44
N ALA A 162 -45.32 -3.31 -0.72
CA ALA A 162 -45.50 -2.52 -1.91
C ALA A 162 -44.32 -1.55 -2.00
N GLU A 163 -43.52 -1.65 -3.07
CA GLU A 163 -42.38 -0.76 -3.28
C GLU A 163 -42.91 0.66 -3.23
N ASP A 164 -42.43 1.43 -2.26
CA ASP A 164 -42.83 2.81 -2.09
C ASP A 164 -42.43 3.56 -3.38
N PRO A 165 -43.35 4.24 -4.07
CA PRO A 165 -43.00 5.03 -5.25
C PRO A 165 -41.88 6.04 -4.99
N GLU A 166 -41.70 6.50 -3.74
CA GLU A 166 -40.59 7.38 -3.35
C GLU A 166 -39.21 6.69 -3.48
N ASP A 167 -39.12 5.38 -3.21
CA ASP A 167 -37.87 4.62 -3.32
C ASP A 167 -37.46 4.42 -4.78
N ALA A 168 -38.43 4.28 -5.69
CA ALA A 168 -38.18 4.14 -7.12
C ALA A 168 -37.62 5.44 -7.72
N GLU A 169 -38.21 6.59 -7.40
CA GLU A 169 -37.72 7.91 -7.82
C GLU A 169 -36.33 8.20 -7.26
N PHE A 170 -36.08 7.84 -5.99
CA PHE A 170 -34.77 8.02 -5.37
C PHE A 170 -33.69 7.18 -6.05
N ARG A 171 -33.96 5.91 -6.38
CA ARG A 171 -33.01 5.05 -7.12
C ARG A 171 -32.71 5.57 -8.52
N GLU A 172 -33.73 6.07 -9.22
CA GLU A 172 -33.53 6.68 -10.54
C GLU A 172 -32.65 7.94 -10.45
N SER A 173 -32.84 8.75 -9.39
CA SER A 173 -32.00 9.94 -9.14
C SER A 173 -30.53 9.59 -8.87
N ILE A 174 -30.26 8.53 -8.10
CA ILE A 174 -28.89 8.03 -7.86
C ILE A 174 -28.28 7.54 -9.15
N LYS A 175 -29.01 6.75 -9.94
CA LYS A 175 -28.51 6.23 -11.22
C LYS A 175 -28.16 7.36 -12.19
N ARG A 176 -29.01 8.39 -12.27
CA ARG A 176 -28.75 9.58 -13.10
C ARG A 176 -27.53 10.35 -12.65
N LEU A 177 -27.31 10.47 -11.33
CA LEU A 177 -26.08 11.03 -10.78
C LEU A 177 -24.88 10.15 -11.15
N GLU A 178 -24.93 8.84 -10.92
CA GLU A 178 -23.86 7.90 -11.29
C GLU A 178 -23.50 7.98 -12.77
N ASP A 179 -24.49 8.10 -13.66
CA ASP A 179 -24.30 8.24 -15.11
C ASP A 179 -23.62 9.57 -15.47
N GLN A 180 -24.02 10.69 -14.84
CA GLN A 180 -23.34 12.01 -14.98
C GLN A 180 -21.89 12.00 -14.48
N PHE A 181 -21.55 10.98 -13.71
CA PHE A 181 -20.27 10.82 -13.05
C PHE A 181 -19.50 9.60 -13.54
N SER A 182 -20.02 8.94 -14.58
CA SER A 182 -19.36 7.84 -15.25
C SER A 182 -18.03 8.34 -15.82
N PRO A 183 -16.95 7.53 -15.79
CA PRO A 183 -15.63 7.98 -16.23
C PRO A 183 -15.57 8.46 -17.68
N GLU A 184 -16.57 8.12 -18.49
CA GLU A 184 -16.71 8.48 -19.90
C GLU A 184 -17.25 9.92 -20.09
N THR A 185 -17.90 10.47 -19.07
CA THR A 185 -18.35 11.87 -19.03
C THR A 185 -17.34 12.81 -18.39
N LEU A 186 -16.26 12.25 -17.81
CA LEU A 186 -15.20 13.03 -17.20
C LEU A 186 -14.34 13.65 -18.30
N ARG A 187 -14.38 14.99 -18.36
CA ARG A 187 -13.61 15.83 -19.27
C ARG A 187 -12.11 15.86 -18.94
N ALA A 188 -11.47 14.69 -18.87
CA ALA A 188 -10.07 14.57 -18.45
C ALA A 188 -9.10 15.24 -19.44
N PHE A 189 -9.39 15.13 -20.74
CA PHE A 189 -8.60 15.74 -21.80
C PHE A 189 -8.64 17.28 -21.82
N ASP A 190 -9.47 17.93 -20.99
CA ASP A 190 -9.50 19.39 -20.85
C ASP A 190 -8.56 19.92 -19.77
N TYR A 191 -7.89 19.04 -19.02
CA TYR A 191 -6.97 19.42 -17.95
C TYR A 191 -5.52 19.14 -18.33
N GLU A 192 -4.62 19.97 -17.81
CA GLU A 192 -3.20 19.65 -17.76
C GLU A 192 -2.99 18.38 -16.92
N GLN A 193 -2.42 17.36 -17.55
CA GLN A 193 -2.18 16.09 -16.89
C GLN A 193 -0.84 16.11 -16.15
N PRO A 194 -0.73 15.47 -14.97
CA PRO A 194 0.56 15.23 -14.34
C PRO A 194 1.51 14.48 -15.29
N PRO A 195 2.84 14.68 -15.16
CA PRO A 195 3.82 13.82 -15.81
C PRO A 195 3.54 12.35 -15.48
N TYR A 196 3.68 11.49 -16.47
CA TYR A 196 3.46 10.05 -16.34
C TYR A 196 4.60 9.31 -17.04
N SER A 197 5.28 8.42 -16.32
CA SER A 197 6.28 7.54 -16.91
C SER A 197 5.83 6.09 -16.72
N PRO A 198 5.55 5.31 -17.78
CA PRO A 198 5.07 3.93 -17.66
C PRO A 198 6.09 3.01 -16.98
N GLU A 199 7.37 3.34 -17.03
CA GLU A 199 8.45 2.59 -16.35
C GLU A 199 8.47 2.87 -14.84
N CYS A 200 8.00 4.05 -14.41
CA CYS A 200 8.00 4.47 -13.02
C CYS A 200 6.64 4.31 -12.34
N ASP A 201 5.54 4.41 -13.09
CA ASP A 201 4.19 4.53 -12.55
C ASP A 201 3.30 3.36 -12.98
N ALA A 202 3.04 2.46 -12.03
CA ALA A 202 2.12 1.33 -12.21
C ALA A 202 0.66 1.76 -12.42
N SER A 203 0.33 2.99 -12.04
CA SER A 203 -0.98 3.60 -12.19
C SER A 203 -0.83 5.04 -12.63
N ARG A 204 -1.64 5.47 -13.58
CA ARG A 204 -1.65 6.84 -14.07
C ARG A 204 -2.65 7.66 -13.28
N ARG A 205 -2.22 8.84 -12.82
CA ARG A 205 -3.13 9.85 -12.28
C ARG A 205 -3.69 10.65 -13.44
N VAL A 206 -5.01 10.75 -13.48
CA VAL A 206 -5.75 11.49 -14.49
C VAL A 206 -6.52 12.60 -13.78
N MET A 207 -6.28 13.84 -14.17
CA MET A 207 -7.07 14.95 -13.67
C MET A 207 -8.43 14.95 -14.38
N THR A 208 -9.51 15.02 -13.60
CA THR A 208 -10.89 14.98 -14.08
C THR A 208 -11.69 16.13 -13.47
N THR A 209 -12.94 16.31 -13.90
CA THR A 209 -13.87 17.28 -13.28
C THR A 209 -14.16 17.02 -11.80
N ARG A 210 -13.81 15.83 -11.29
CA ARG A 210 -13.93 15.44 -9.89
C ARG A 210 -12.61 15.49 -9.12
N GLY A 211 -11.57 16.07 -9.71
CA GLY A 211 -10.21 16.06 -9.18
C GLY A 211 -9.38 14.86 -9.69
N PRO A 212 -8.23 14.59 -9.04
CA PRO A 212 -7.27 13.61 -9.51
C PRO A 212 -7.71 12.18 -9.19
N GLN A 213 -7.84 11.36 -10.22
CA GLN A 213 -8.19 9.94 -10.10
C GLN A 213 -7.00 9.05 -10.44
N ILE A 214 -6.79 8.00 -9.65
CA ILE A 214 -5.77 6.97 -9.92
C ILE A 214 -6.42 5.87 -10.74
N MET A 215 -5.90 5.63 -11.94
CA MET A 215 -6.43 4.64 -12.87
C MET A 215 -5.29 3.76 -13.41
N LYS A 216 -5.67 2.63 -14.00
CA LYS A 216 -4.71 1.82 -14.77
C LYS A 216 -4.25 2.58 -16.02
N PRO A 217 -3.01 2.37 -16.48
CA PRO A 217 -2.48 3.07 -17.66
C PRO A 217 -3.36 2.99 -18.90
N ASP A 218 -3.88 1.81 -19.24
CA ASP A 218 -4.73 1.62 -20.42
C ASP A 218 -6.05 2.38 -20.32
N ARG A 219 -6.73 2.30 -19.16
CA ARG A 219 -7.97 3.04 -18.92
C ARG A 219 -7.73 4.54 -18.89
N ALA A 220 -6.61 4.98 -18.32
CA ALA A 220 -6.23 6.38 -18.36
C ALA A 220 -6.00 6.87 -19.80
N ALA A 221 -5.33 6.07 -20.64
CA ALA A 221 -5.14 6.40 -22.05
C ALA A 221 -6.49 6.47 -22.81
N GLU A 222 -7.45 5.63 -22.46
CA GLU A 222 -8.80 5.68 -23.00
C GLU A 222 -9.56 6.96 -22.58
N VAL A 223 -9.55 7.30 -21.29
CA VAL A 223 -10.24 8.48 -20.75
C VAL A 223 -9.62 9.80 -21.22
N LEU A 224 -8.31 9.79 -21.50
CA LEU A 224 -7.59 10.93 -22.06
C LEU A 224 -7.77 11.07 -23.57
N ARG A 225 -8.40 10.10 -24.24
CA ARG A 225 -8.73 10.22 -25.66
C ARG A 225 -9.92 11.16 -25.82
N VAL A 226 -9.76 12.17 -26.67
CA VAL A 226 -10.86 13.09 -26.99
C VAL A 226 -11.94 12.34 -27.77
N PRO A 227 -13.20 12.31 -27.29
CA PRO A 227 -14.30 11.66 -28.01
C PRO A 227 -14.57 12.32 -29.35
N ALA A 228 -15.05 11.54 -30.33
CA ALA A 228 -15.41 12.07 -31.64
C ALA A 228 -16.43 13.21 -31.54
N GLY A 229 -16.21 14.30 -32.28
CA GLY A 229 -17.08 15.48 -32.25
C GLY A 229 -16.87 16.40 -31.05
N THR A 230 -15.97 16.07 -30.12
CA THR A 230 -15.57 16.96 -29.02
C THR A 230 -14.23 17.62 -29.36
N THR A 231 -14.06 18.87 -28.93
CA THR A 231 -12.78 19.58 -28.98
C THR A 231 -12.27 19.77 -27.57
N ALA A 232 -11.00 19.42 -27.34
CA ALA A 232 -10.34 19.75 -26.07
C ALA A 232 -10.22 21.27 -25.95
N ARG A 233 -10.34 21.77 -24.73
CA ARG A 233 -10.18 23.19 -24.41
C ARG A 233 -8.74 23.64 -24.70
N ASP A 234 -8.61 24.87 -25.20
CA ASP A 234 -7.33 25.54 -25.42
C ASP A 234 -7.41 26.99 -24.86
N PRO A 235 -6.59 27.39 -23.86
CA PRO A 235 -5.60 26.55 -23.16
C PRO A 235 -6.27 25.50 -22.26
N LEU A 236 -5.55 24.42 -21.99
CA LEU A 236 -5.96 23.40 -21.02
C LEU A 236 -6.20 24.06 -19.64
N ILE A 237 -7.12 23.48 -18.87
CA ILE A 237 -7.38 23.91 -17.51
C ILE A 237 -6.15 23.52 -16.67
N PRO A 238 -5.47 24.47 -16.04
CA PRO A 238 -4.29 24.16 -15.24
C PRO A 238 -4.68 23.27 -14.07
N CYS A 239 -3.83 22.33 -13.75
CA CYS A 239 -4.02 21.57 -12.53
C CYS A 239 -3.73 22.44 -11.29
N ASP A 240 -4.59 22.38 -10.26
CA ASP A 240 -4.26 23.02 -8.98
C ASP A 240 -2.92 22.44 -8.48
N PRO A 241 -1.88 23.28 -8.30
CA PRO A 241 -0.59 22.81 -7.85
C PRO A 241 -0.67 22.09 -6.51
N ASN A 242 -1.65 22.37 -5.64
CA ASN A 242 -1.81 21.65 -4.38
C ASN A 242 -2.38 20.23 -4.57
N GLU A 243 -3.16 20.01 -5.62
CA GLU A 243 -3.73 18.70 -5.92
C GLU A 243 -2.79 17.85 -6.78
N CYS A 244 -2.04 18.49 -7.70
CA CYS A 244 -1.06 17.83 -8.55
C CYS A 244 0.35 17.70 -7.93
N ARG A 245 0.80 18.62 -7.06
CA ARG A 245 2.13 18.53 -6.41
C ARG A 245 2.14 17.82 -5.06
N ARG A 246 1.00 17.43 -4.49
CA ARG A 246 0.91 16.85 -3.13
C ARG A 246 1.71 15.55 -2.91
N PHE A 247 2.49 15.10 -3.89
CA PHE A 247 3.34 13.91 -3.80
C PHE A 247 4.84 14.17 -3.92
N ASP A 248 5.28 15.43 -4.02
CA ASP A 248 6.61 15.83 -3.51
C ASP A 248 6.54 15.82 -1.97
N ILE A 249 6.30 14.65 -1.37
CA ILE A 249 6.37 14.49 0.08
C ILE A 249 7.86 14.41 0.42
N GLU A 250 8.43 15.55 0.80
CA GLU A 250 9.70 15.63 1.56
C GLU A 250 9.66 14.76 2.84
#